data_AF-A0A9Q3FWV0-F1
#
_entry.id   AF-A0A9Q3FWV0-F1
#
_cell.length_a   1.000
_cell.length_b   1.000
_cell.length_c   1.000
_cell.angle_alpha   90.00
_cell.angle_beta   90.00
_cell.angle_gamma   90.00
#
_symmetry.space_group_name_H-M   'P 1'
#
loop_
_entity.id
_entity.type
_entity.pdbx_description
1 polymer ?
#
loop_
_entity_poly.entity_id
_entity_poly.type
_entity_poly.pdbx_seq_one_letter_code
_entity_poly.pdbx_strand_id
1 'polypeptide(L)'
;MIKALHGPNAVQLELTGQLMNKHPAFPVSLIKPYSSSDKKLFPLRNKLQLEIPPLEEGEEKKILKVLKERRTRNTKEREYLVRYRHPTQEDEWLLEKDITNCDKLLRRFIHERKPKE
;
A
#
# COMPACT_ATOMS: atom_id res chain seq x y z
N MET A 1 32.17 7.34 29.21
CA MET A 1 32.61 6.20 30.06
C MET A 1 31.53 5.13 29.97
N ILE A 2 31.88 3.84 29.89
CA ILE A 2 30.87 2.76 29.92
C ILE A 2 30.34 2.65 31.35
N LYS A 3 29.02 2.78 31.55
CA LYS A 3 28.42 2.79 32.89
C LYS A 3 27.94 1.43 33.37
N ALA A 4 27.35 0.61 32.49
CA ALA A 4 26.81 -0.69 32.87
C ALA A 4 26.60 -1.62 31.67
N LEU A 5 26.89 -2.90 31.85
CA LEU A 5 26.56 -3.97 30.90
C LEU A 5 25.10 -4.39 31.14
N HIS A 6 24.24 -4.16 30.16
CA HIS A 6 22.82 -4.51 30.19
C HIS A 6 22.58 -5.82 29.42
N GLY A 7 23.24 -6.91 29.84
CA GLY A 7 23.19 -8.22 29.18
C GLY A 7 24.48 -8.56 28.42
N PRO A 8 24.58 -9.75 27.80
CA PRO A 8 25.83 -10.24 27.22
C PRO A 8 26.36 -9.38 26.05
N ASN A 9 25.46 -8.66 25.36
CA ASN A 9 25.79 -7.91 24.14
C ASN A 9 25.36 -6.43 24.18
N ALA A 10 24.94 -5.90 25.33
CA ALA A 10 24.45 -4.52 25.41
C ALA A 10 25.13 -3.75 26.53
N VAL A 11 25.44 -2.49 26.24
CA VAL A 11 26.24 -1.63 27.11
C VAL A 11 25.65 -0.22 27.09
N GLN A 12 25.49 0.38 28.26
CA GLN A 12 25.09 1.78 28.38
C GLN A 12 26.33 2.69 28.34
N LEU A 13 26.33 3.61 27.38
CA LEU A 13 27.41 4.56 27.16
C LEU A 13 26.96 5.96 27.56
N GLU A 14 27.68 6.59 28.49
CA GLU A 14 27.47 8.00 28.80
C GLU A 14 28.42 8.89 28.00
N LEU A 15 27.82 9.81 27.25
CA LEU A 15 28.47 10.88 26.51
C LEU A 15 28.56 12.12 27.40
N THR A 16 29.76 12.69 27.56
CA THR A 16 29.99 13.89 28.37
C THR A 16 30.50 15.06 27.52
N GLY A 17 30.20 16.28 27.96
CA GLY A 17 30.72 17.52 27.38
C GLY A 17 30.34 17.71 25.91
N GLN A 18 31.33 17.97 25.06
CA GLN A 18 31.13 18.27 23.63
C GLN A 18 30.54 17.11 22.81
N LEU A 19 30.55 15.88 23.35
CA LEU A 19 30.01 14.70 22.67
C LEU A 19 28.48 14.58 22.80
N MET A 20 27.85 15.24 23.77
CA MET A 20 26.38 15.29 23.88
C MET A 20 25.74 16.09 22.74
N ASN A 21 26.44 17.11 22.25
CA ASN A 21 25.94 18.00 21.20
C ASN A 21 26.28 17.51 19.78
N LYS A 22 27.01 16.39 19.66
CA LYS A 22 27.33 15.78 18.36
C LYS A 22 26.28 14.72 18.05
N HIS A 23 25.68 14.81 16.86
CA HIS A 23 24.85 13.74 16.36
C HIS A 23 25.69 12.47 16.21
N PRO A 24 25.18 11.30 16.65
CA PRO A 24 25.86 10.03 16.41
C PRO A 24 25.89 9.79 14.89
N ALA A 25 27.05 10.03 14.29
CA ALA A 25 27.31 9.75 12.90
C ALA A 25 28.13 8.45 12.82
N PHE A 26 27.57 7.43 12.16
CA PHE A 26 28.33 6.24 11.81
C PHE A 26 28.99 6.47 10.45
N PRO A 27 30.33 6.43 10.35
CA PRO A 27 31.00 6.61 9.08
C PRO A 27 30.63 5.45 8.15
N VAL A 28 30.15 5.77 6.95
CA VAL A 28 29.77 4.78 5.93
C VAL A 28 30.96 3.90 5.54
N SER A 29 32.20 4.40 5.64
CA SER A 29 33.42 3.64 5.39
C SER A 29 33.69 2.53 6.40
N LEU A 30 33.10 2.59 7.60
CA LEU A 30 33.20 1.54 8.62
C LEU A 30 32.10 0.49 8.49
N ILE A 31 31.14 0.68 7.59
CA ILE A 31 30.09 -0.30 7.33
C ILE A 31 30.73 -1.47 6.59
N LYS A 32 30.71 -2.64 7.21
CA LYS A 32 31.13 -3.87 6.54
C LYS A 32 30.11 -4.18 5.43
N PRO A 33 30.58 -4.49 4.20
CA PRO A 33 29.67 -4.91 3.14
C PRO A 33 28.94 -6.18 3.59
N TYR A 34 27.64 -6.25 3.26
CA TYR A 34 26.86 -7.44 3.54
C TYR A 34 27.43 -8.62 2.75
N SER A 35 27.84 -9.67 3.46
CA SER A 35 28.17 -10.96 2.86
C SER A 35 26.97 -11.90 3.00
N SER A 36 26.69 -12.68 1.95
CA SER A 36 25.67 -13.72 2.02
C SER A 36 25.97 -14.68 3.17
N SER A 37 24.94 -15.10 3.91
CA SER A 37 25.07 -16.04 5.02
C SER A 37 25.82 -17.31 4.59
N ASP A 38 26.93 -17.61 5.27
CA ASP A 38 27.69 -18.82 5.04
C ASP A 38 26.89 -20.04 5.52
N LYS A 39 26.64 -20.99 4.60
CA LYS A 39 25.87 -22.20 4.86
C LYS A 39 26.56 -23.13 5.87
N LYS A 40 27.89 -23.05 5.99
CA LYS A 40 28.65 -23.86 6.96
C LYS A 40 28.52 -23.34 8.39
N LEU A 41 28.52 -22.02 8.57
CA LEU A 41 28.38 -21.37 9.88
C LEU A 41 26.92 -21.33 10.35
N PHE A 42 25.96 -21.29 9.42
CA PHE A 42 24.54 -21.17 9.74
C PHE A 42 23.70 -22.24 9.02
N PRO A 43 23.90 -23.54 9.34
CA PRO A 43 23.26 -24.65 8.62
C PRO A 43 21.73 -24.69 8.80
N LEU A 44 21.22 -24.11 9.89
CA LEU A 44 19.78 -24.05 10.19
C LEU A 44 19.06 -22.87 9.52
N ARG A 45 19.79 -21.98 8.84
CA ARG A 45 19.23 -20.78 8.20
C ARG A 45 18.71 -21.14 6.80
N ASN A 46 17.71 -22.02 6.77
CA ASN A 46 16.98 -22.33 5.55
C ASN A 46 16.15 -21.10 5.16
N LYS A 47 16.19 -20.72 3.87
CA LYS A 47 15.23 -19.75 3.33
C LYS A 47 13.86 -20.42 3.46
N LEU A 48 13.05 -19.96 4.41
CA LEU A 48 11.66 -20.37 4.47
C LEU A 48 11.08 -20.09 3.08
N GLN A 49 10.61 -21.13 2.39
CA GLN A 49 9.73 -20.92 1.25
C GLN A 49 8.47 -20.32 1.86
N LEU A 50 8.32 -19.01 1.68
CA LEU A 50 7.07 -18.34 1.97
C LEU A 50 6.07 -18.93 0.99
N GLU A 51 5.23 -19.84 1.46
CA GLU A 51 4.01 -20.19 0.74
C GLU A 51 3.15 -18.93 0.74
N ILE A 52 3.14 -18.24 -0.40
CA ILE A 52 2.25 -17.11 -0.60
C ILE A 52 0.85 -17.71 -0.54
N PRO A 53 0.01 -17.32 0.45
CA PRO A 53 -1.35 -17.83 0.49
C PRO A 53 -2.02 -17.51 -0.84
N PRO A 54 -2.83 -18.43 -1.40
CA PRO A 54 -3.53 -18.17 -2.64
C PRO A 54 -4.29 -16.86 -2.50
N LEU A 55 -4.01 -15.91 -3.39
CA LEU A 55 -4.79 -14.68 -3.49
C LEU A 55 -6.18 -15.13 -3.94
N GLU A 56 -7.17 -15.06 -3.05
CA GLU A 56 -8.55 -15.19 -3.46
C GLU A 56 -8.78 -14.15 -4.57
N GLU A 57 -9.02 -14.61 -5.79
CA GLU A 57 -9.45 -13.75 -6.89
C GLU A 57 -10.72 -13.09 -6.38
N GLY A 58 -10.59 -11.82 -5.96
CA GLY A 58 -11.67 -11.09 -5.32
C GLY A 58 -12.91 -11.18 -6.19
N GLU A 59 -14.05 -11.47 -5.56
CA GLU A 59 -15.34 -11.58 -6.26
C GLU A 59 -15.49 -10.46 -7.29
N GLU A 60 -15.82 -10.82 -8.54
CA GLU A 60 -16.03 -9.85 -9.61
C GLU A 60 -16.98 -8.75 -9.12
N LYS A 61 -16.46 -7.52 -9.01
CA LYS A 61 -17.21 -6.40 -8.48
C LYS A 61 -18.38 -6.07 -9.40
N LYS A 62 -19.59 -6.51 -9.04
CA LYS A 62 -20.81 -6.23 -9.82
C LYS A 62 -21.33 -4.84 -9.51
N ILE A 63 -21.34 -4.00 -10.54
CA ILE A 63 -21.86 -2.64 -10.48
C ILE A 63 -23.38 -2.64 -10.43
N LEU A 64 -23.97 -1.88 -9.48
CA LEU A 64 -25.41 -1.74 -9.33
C LEU A 64 -25.95 -0.52 -10.09
N LYS A 65 -25.36 0.66 -9.86
CA LYS A 65 -25.84 1.92 -10.45
C LYS A 65 -24.76 3.00 -10.54
N VAL A 66 -24.96 3.97 -11.43
CA VAL A 66 -24.16 5.20 -11.53
C VAL A 66 -24.87 6.30 -10.75
N LEU A 67 -24.11 7.01 -9.90
CA LEU A 67 -24.62 8.06 -9.02
C LEU A 67 -24.36 9.46 -9.57
N LYS A 68 -23.15 9.69 -10.09
CA LYS A 68 -22.67 11.01 -10.51
C LYS A 68 -21.75 10.89 -11.71
N GLU A 69 -21.58 12.00 -12.40
CA GLU A 69 -20.65 12.18 -13.52
C GLU A 69 -19.74 13.35 -13.18
N ARG A 70 -18.44 13.24 -13.48
CA ARG A 70 -17.50 14.36 -13.45
C ARG A 70 -16.61 14.33 -14.69
N ARG A 71 -16.08 15.51 -15.02
CA ARG A 71 -15.06 15.66 -16.06
C ARG A 71 -13.74 16.03 -15.41
N THR A 72 -12.71 15.28 -15.71
CA THR A 72 -11.36 15.59 -15.25
C THR A 72 -10.82 16.75 -16.08
N ARG A 73 -10.12 17.70 -15.46
CA ARG A 73 -9.62 18.90 -16.17
C ARG A 73 -8.49 18.56 -17.14
N ASN A 74 -7.72 17.53 -16.81
CA ASN A 74 -6.49 17.15 -17.52
C ASN A 74 -6.74 16.19 -18.69
N THR A 75 -7.76 15.33 -18.58
CA THR A 75 -8.17 14.41 -19.65
C THR A 75 -9.58 14.78 -20.07
N LYS A 76 -9.87 14.88 -21.38
CA LYS A 76 -11.25 15.12 -21.88
C LYS A 76 -12.22 13.95 -21.59
N GLU A 77 -11.81 13.01 -20.76
CA GLU A 77 -12.53 11.80 -20.40
C GLU A 77 -13.53 12.10 -19.28
N ARG A 78 -14.64 11.36 -19.31
CA ARG A 78 -15.69 11.41 -18.31
C ARG A 78 -15.51 10.27 -17.33
N GLU A 79 -15.60 10.60 -16.05
CA GLU A 79 -15.60 9.62 -14.98
C GLU A 79 -17.00 9.56 -14.37
N TYR A 80 -17.41 8.35 -14.00
CA TYR A 80 -18.70 8.08 -13.42
C TYR A 80 -18.50 7.50 -12.01
N LEU A 81 -19.22 8.04 -11.04
CA LEU A 81 -19.23 7.51 -9.67
C LEU A 81 -20.16 6.32 -9.63
N VAL A 82 -19.61 5.16 -9.32
CA VAL A 82 -20.28 3.88 -9.40
C VAL A 82 -20.54 3.34 -8.00
N ARG A 83 -21.77 2.84 -7.80
CA ARG A 83 -22.14 2.06 -6.61
C ARG A 83 -22.19 0.58 -6.94
N TYR A 84 -21.49 -0.20 -6.14
CA TYR A 84 -21.47 -1.66 -6.25
C TYR A 84 -22.68 -2.32 -5.60
N ARG A 85 -22.95 -3.57 -5.97
CA ARG A 85 -24.04 -4.38 -5.40
C ARG A 85 -23.75 -4.79 -3.96
N HIS A 86 -22.49 -5.09 -3.64
CA HIS A 86 -22.09 -5.51 -2.30
C HIS A 86 -21.82 -4.29 -1.43
N PRO A 87 -22.41 -4.21 -0.22
CA PRO A 87 -22.32 -3.03 0.66
C PRO A 87 -20.93 -2.84 1.28
N THR A 88 -20.06 -3.84 1.18
CA THR A 88 -18.66 -3.77 1.61
C THR A 88 -17.77 -3.02 0.63
N GLN A 89 -18.23 -2.83 -0.62
CA GLN A 89 -17.47 -2.15 -1.65
C GLN A 89 -17.84 -0.66 -1.64
N GLU A 90 -16.83 0.19 -1.48
CA GLU A 90 -17.00 1.64 -1.48
C GLU A 90 -17.31 2.17 -2.88
N ASP A 91 -17.98 3.33 -2.95
CA ASP A 91 -18.29 3.97 -4.22
C ASP A 91 -17.00 4.49 -4.89
N GLU A 92 -16.79 4.16 -6.16
CA GLU A 92 -15.54 4.43 -6.88
C GLU A 92 -15.78 5.23 -8.18
N TRP A 93 -14.84 6.10 -8.55
CA TRP A 93 -14.87 6.81 -9.83
C TRP A 93 -14.21 5.95 -10.90
N LEU A 94 -14.99 5.53 -11.89
CA LEU A 94 -14.53 4.69 -13.00
C LEU A 94 -14.69 5.40 -14.34
N LEU A 95 -13.82 5.06 -15.28
CA LEU A 95 -13.95 5.47 -16.68
C LEU A 95 -15.03 4.65 -17.38
N GLU A 96 -15.53 5.17 -18.50
CA GLU A 96 -16.53 4.47 -19.31
C GLU A 96 -16.09 3.07 -19.77
N LYS A 97 -14.78 2.89 -19.97
CA LYS A 97 -14.16 1.63 -20.42
C LYS A 97 -14.11 0.55 -19.33
N ASP A 98 -14.08 0.96 -18.07
CA ASP A 98 -13.89 0.07 -16.93
C ASP A 98 -15.23 -0.39 -16.33
N ILE A 99 -16.35 0.15 -16.81
CA ILE A 99 -17.69 -0.18 -16.33
C ILE A 99 -18.25 -1.36 -17.13
N THR A 100 -18.51 -2.47 -16.44
CA THR A 100 -19.23 -3.60 -17.03
C THR A 100 -20.68 -3.24 -17.36
N ASN A 101 -21.14 -3.54 -18.57
CA ASN A 101 -22.48 -3.17 -19.07
C ASN A 101 -22.79 -1.65 -19.05
N CYS A 102 -21.77 -0.83 -19.33
CA CYS A 102 -21.83 0.63 -19.28
C CYS A 102 -23.08 1.25 -19.95
N ASP A 103 -23.43 0.83 -21.17
CA ASP A 103 -24.57 1.36 -21.93
C ASP A 103 -25.90 1.32 -21.17
N LYS A 104 -26.19 0.20 -20.50
CA LYS A 104 -27.47 0.02 -19.78
C LYS A 104 -27.53 0.92 -18.55
N LEU A 105 -26.42 1.04 -17.83
CA LEU A 105 -26.32 1.83 -16.61
C LEU A 105 -26.37 3.33 -16.91
N LEU A 106 -25.64 3.78 -17.93
CA LEU A 106 -25.64 5.18 -18.34
C LEU A 106 -27.00 5.61 -18.89
N ARG A 107 -27.69 4.78 -19.68
CA ARG A 107 -29.06 5.08 -20.15
C ARG A 107 -30.03 5.27 -18.99
N ARG A 108 -29.98 4.40 -17.97
CA ARG A 108 -30.80 4.54 -16.76
C ARG A 108 -30.49 5.84 -16.01
N PHE A 109 -29.21 6.13 -15.81
CA PHE A 109 -28.76 7.36 -15.16
C PHE A 109 -29.23 8.63 -15.89
N ILE A 110 -29.13 8.65 -17.23
CA ILE A 110 -29.61 9.76 -18.05
C ILE A 110 -31.13 9.91 -17.94
N HIS A 111 -31.87 8.79 -17.95
CA HIS A 111 -33.33 8.80 -17.79
C HIS A 111 -33.75 9.32 -16.41
N GLU A 112 -33.09 8.90 -15.34
CA GLU A 112 -33.35 9.38 -13.98
C GLU A 112 -33.01 10.87 -13.77
N ARG A 113 -32.00 11.39 -14.49
CA ARG A 113 -31.63 12.82 -14.43
C ARG A 113 -32.57 13.74 -15.18
N LYS A 114 -33.35 13.23 -16.13
CA LYS A 114 -34.36 14.07 -16.79
C LYS A 114 -35.45 14.39 -15.77
N PRO A 115 -35.80 15.67 -15.57
CA PRO A 115 -36.97 16.00 -14.76
C PRO A 115 -38.18 15.29 -15.38
N LYS A 116 -38.98 14.63 -14.55
CA LYS A 116 -40.30 14.15 -14.98
C LYS A 116 -41.13 15.40 -15.27
N GLU A 117 -41.46 15.61 -16.53
CA GLU A 117 -42.47 16.59 -16.97
C GLU A 117 -43.84 16.27 -16.38
#